data_AF-A0A2G9RJ25-F1
#
_entry.id   AF-A0A2G9RJ25-F1
#
_cell.length_a   1.000
_cell.length_b   1.000
_cell.length_c   1.000
_cell.angle_alpha   90.00
_cell.angle_beta   90.00
_cell.angle_gamma   90.00
#
_symmetry.space_group_name_H-M   'P 1'
#
loop_
_entity.id
_entity.type
_entity.pdbx_description
1 polymer ?
#
loop_
_entity_poly.entity_id
_entity_poly.type
_entity_poly.pdbx_seq_one_letter_code
_entity_poly.pdbx_strand_id
1 'polypeptide(L)'
;RGFPTEDDFEEFIRHDNQSGNVLAALVFDHPFNNSNDPLPLQGFSDGIPLNRSCIHTVTPMSDRPERGYQREGFLAVQHHVDRAIMYYHANETGRALLRNIDVSIQRFPFPPYVNDLFILAIQNQLPLLLMLSFTYTSLSIVRALVLEKERKLKVSGQGAVLKLSDPTLVFCYLMVFSISTISFSFMISSFFSKANIAAATGGFLYFFSYIPYFFISPRYDMITHSEKLISCLISNVGMAMGAQLFGMFEGKGTGAQWSNLMTPVSVDDNFTLCQVMGMLLLDSVLYSIIGWYVETVMPGDYGVPQPWYFFILPSYWCGTPRNAEVIEKEDDEDPEKALRGEYLEEEPSDLIPGVRIKHLTKDCISTHQ
;
A
#
# COMPACT_ATOMS: atom_id res chain seq x y z
N ARG A 1 -13.59 -1.51 46.71
CA ARG A 1 -14.96 -2.07 46.76
C ARG A 1 -15.87 -0.95 47.21
N GLY A 2 -16.97 -0.68 46.51
CA GLY A 2 -17.95 0.32 46.94
C GLY A 2 -18.95 -0.30 47.92
N PHE A 3 -19.38 0.47 48.91
CA PHE A 3 -20.46 0.12 49.84
C PHE A 3 -21.52 1.23 49.77
N PRO A 4 -22.81 0.90 49.87
CA PRO A 4 -23.89 1.89 49.71
C PRO A 4 -24.07 2.76 50.97
N THR A 5 -23.65 2.29 52.15
CA THR A 5 -23.73 3.02 53.43
C THR A 5 -22.44 2.83 54.23
N GLU A 6 -22.21 3.74 55.20
CA GLU A 6 -21.11 3.62 56.15
C GLU A 6 -21.29 2.39 57.07
N ASP A 7 -22.53 2.11 57.47
CA ASP A 7 -22.86 0.95 58.33
C ASP A 7 -22.50 -0.39 57.65
N ASP A 8 -22.76 -0.52 56.34
CA ASP A 8 -22.42 -1.73 55.56
C ASP A 8 -20.90 -1.89 55.42
N PHE A 9 -20.16 -0.78 55.33
CA PHE A 9 -18.71 -0.79 55.35
C PHE A 9 -18.16 -1.19 56.74
N GLU A 10 -18.72 -0.64 57.81
CA GLU A 10 -18.34 -1.01 59.18
C GLU A 10 -18.58 -2.49 59.47
N GLU A 11 -19.71 -3.03 59.02
CA GLU A 11 -20.02 -4.46 59.17
C GLU A 11 -19.02 -5.33 58.43
N PHE A 12 -18.63 -4.94 57.21
CA PHE A 12 -17.58 -5.59 56.44
C PHE A 12 -16.22 -5.57 57.16
N ILE A 13 -15.83 -4.43 57.74
CA ILE A 13 -14.57 -4.33 58.48
C ILE A 13 -14.58 -5.24 59.73
N ARG A 14 -15.70 -5.30 60.45
CA ARG A 14 -15.82 -6.05 61.71
C ARG A 14 -15.88 -7.56 61.53
N HIS A 15 -16.45 -8.05 60.42
CA HIS A 15 -16.78 -9.48 60.27
C HIS A 15 -16.07 -10.20 59.13
N ASP A 16 -15.51 -9.49 58.15
CA ASP A 16 -14.82 -10.12 57.02
C ASP A 16 -13.31 -10.20 57.28
N ASN A 17 -12.73 -11.39 57.13
CA ASN A 17 -11.28 -11.60 57.25
C ASN A 17 -10.48 -10.92 56.13
N GLN A 18 -11.13 -10.49 55.04
CA GLN A 18 -10.49 -9.71 53.96
C GLN A 18 -10.32 -8.21 54.29
N SER A 19 -10.84 -7.75 55.43
CA SER A 19 -10.75 -6.35 55.87
C SER A 19 -9.32 -5.90 56.20
N GLY A 20 -8.40 -6.82 56.49
CA GLY A 20 -7.01 -6.51 56.84
C GLY A 20 -6.22 -5.75 55.77
N ASN A 21 -6.72 -5.69 54.53
CA ASN A 21 -6.14 -4.95 53.42
C ASN A 21 -6.75 -3.54 53.21
N VAL A 22 -7.71 -3.14 54.04
CA VAL A 22 -8.37 -1.83 53.95
C VAL A 22 -7.65 -0.82 54.83
N LEU A 23 -7.04 0.19 54.23
CA LEU A 23 -6.29 1.23 54.94
C LEU A 23 -7.13 2.48 55.24
N ALA A 24 -8.05 2.83 54.34
CA ALA A 24 -8.90 4.00 54.44
C ALA A 24 -10.15 3.82 53.57
N ALA A 25 -11.22 4.52 53.94
CA ALA A 25 -12.43 4.65 53.13
C ALA A 25 -12.59 6.10 52.66
N LEU A 26 -13.10 6.28 51.45
CA LEU A 26 -13.47 7.56 50.88
C LEU A 26 -15.00 7.62 50.80
N VAL A 27 -15.59 8.60 51.47
CA VAL A 27 -17.05 8.82 51.47
C VAL A 27 -17.37 9.86 50.40
N PHE A 28 -18.38 9.58 49.58
CA PHE A 28 -18.84 10.46 48.52
C PHE A 28 -20.29 10.87 48.79
N ASP A 29 -20.54 12.17 48.96
CA ASP A 29 -21.89 12.73 49.04
C ASP A 29 -22.51 12.87 47.64
N HIS A 30 -22.69 11.74 46.95
CA HIS A 30 -23.24 11.69 45.59
C HIS A 30 -24.02 10.38 45.35
N PRO A 31 -25.26 10.45 44.81
CA PRO A 31 -26.02 9.26 44.47
C PRO A 31 -25.46 8.58 43.21
N PHE A 32 -24.94 7.36 43.36
CA PHE A 32 -24.54 6.52 42.21
C PHE A 32 -25.69 5.57 41.85
N ASN A 33 -26.08 5.55 40.57
CA ASN A 33 -27.15 4.69 40.07
C ASN A 33 -26.62 3.36 39.51
N ASN A 34 -25.37 3.34 39.03
CA ASN A 34 -24.74 2.17 38.43
C ASN A 34 -23.27 2.04 38.84
N SER A 35 -22.72 0.82 38.86
CA SER A 35 -21.32 0.57 39.25
C SER A 35 -20.29 1.13 38.25
N ASN A 36 -20.76 1.53 37.06
CA ASN A 36 -19.95 2.13 36.01
C ASN A 36 -20.11 3.66 35.94
N ASP A 37 -20.83 4.27 36.89
CA ASP A 37 -20.97 5.72 36.94
C ASP A 37 -19.63 6.37 37.30
N PRO A 38 -19.22 7.44 36.60
CA PRO A 38 -17.98 8.15 36.90
C PRO A 38 -18.07 8.86 38.25
N LEU A 39 -16.94 9.01 38.93
CA LEU A 39 -16.88 9.74 40.19
C LEU A 39 -17.27 11.22 40.00
N PRO A 40 -17.94 11.84 40.99
CA PRO A 40 -18.34 13.24 40.91
C PRO A 40 -17.11 14.15 40.91
N LEU A 41 -16.87 14.83 39.79
CA LEU A 41 -15.72 15.73 39.60
C LEU A 41 -15.98 17.17 40.10
N GLN A 42 -17.23 17.49 40.47
CA GLN A 42 -17.70 18.86 40.67
C GLN A 42 -17.23 19.49 41.99
N GLY A 43 -16.81 18.69 42.97
CA GLY A 43 -16.17 19.14 44.22
C GLY A 43 -14.64 19.26 44.16
N PHE A 44 -14.02 18.87 43.04
CA PHE A 44 -12.56 18.86 42.86
C PHE A 44 -12.04 20.02 42.01
N SER A 45 -12.87 21.05 41.80
CA SER A 45 -12.63 22.21 40.93
C SER A 45 -11.43 23.09 41.28
N ASP A 46 -10.84 22.93 42.48
CA ASP A 46 -9.67 23.70 42.91
C ASP A 46 -8.33 22.96 42.70
N GLY A 47 -8.35 21.71 42.22
CA GLY A 47 -7.18 20.82 42.26
C GLY A 47 -6.43 20.60 40.96
N ILE A 48 -7.09 20.65 39.79
CA ILE A 48 -6.45 20.44 38.50
C ILE A 48 -7.15 21.34 37.47
N PRO A 49 -6.55 22.47 37.04
CA PRO A 49 -7.04 23.17 35.87
C PRO A 49 -6.82 22.23 34.67
N LEU A 50 -7.88 21.54 34.26
CA LEU A 50 -7.94 20.87 32.97
C LEU A 50 -7.91 21.97 31.91
N ASN A 51 -6.71 22.40 31.54
CA ASN A 51 -6.52 23.41 30.52
C ASN A 51 -6.94 22.83 29.16
N ARG A 52 -8.23 22.93 28.84
CA ARG A 52 -8.81 22.53 27.54
C ARG A 52 -8.21 23.29 26.36
N SER A 53 -7.46 24.37 26.60
CA SER A 53 -6.94 25.25 25.54
C SER A 53 -5.70 24.72 24.81
N CYS A 54 -5.00 23.70 25.31
CA CYS A 54 -3.85 23.11 24.63
C CYS A 54 -4.20 22.03 23.59
N ILE A 55 -5.49 21.81 23.29
CA ILE A 55 -5.95 20.77 22.33
C ILE A 55 -6.12 21.31 20.90
N HIS A 56 -6.07 22.63 20.67
CA HIS A 56 -6.52 23.20 19.40
C HIS A 56 -5.49 23.40 18.28
N THR A 57 -4.22 23.01 18.41
CA THR A 57 -3.21 23.34 17.38
C THR A 57 -2.53 22.19 16.66
N VAL A 58 -2.89 20.93 16.87
CA VAL A 58 -2.42 19.86 15.96
C VAL A 58 -3.53 18.84 15.72
N THR A 59 -4.22 19.01 14.58
CA THR A 59 -5.19 18.10 13.95
C THR A 59 -6.52 17.88 14.71
N PRO A 60 -7.67 17.77 14.00
CA PRO A 60 -8.96 17.51 14.62
C PRO A 60 -9.01 16.06 15.08
N MET A 61 -8.47 15.77 16.26
CA MET A 61 -8.55 14.45 16.87
C MET A 61 -9.81 14.35 17.74
N SER A 62 -10.98 14.44 17.09
CA SER A 62 -12.30 14.44 17.74
C SER A 62 -12.77 13.05 18.22
N ASP A 63 -12.06 11.97 17.88
CA ASP A 63 -12.60 10.60 18.00
C ASP A 63 -11.84 9.65 18.94
N ARG A 64 -10.99 10.17 19.86
CA ARG A 64 -10.39 9.30 20.88
C ARG A 64 -11.22 9.36 22.16
N PRO A 65 -11.91 8.28 22.58
CA PRO A 65 -12.67 8.28 23.83
C PRO A 65 -11.73 8.63 24.99
N GLU A 66 -12.18 9.55 25.85
CA GLU A 66 -11.49 9.87 27.10
C GLU A 66 -11.25 8.56 27.85
N ARG A 67 -9.98 8.26 28.15
CA ARG A 67 -9.58 6.96 28.70
C ARG A 67 -10.11 6.80 30.13
N GLY A 68 -10.42 5.55 30.50
CA GLY A 68 -11.00 5.12 31.77
C GLY A 68 -10.62 5.97 32.98
N TYR A 69 -9.34 6.02 33.37
CA TYR A 69 -8.91 6.74 34.59
C TYR A 69 -9.19 8.26 34.65
N GLN A 70 -9.21 8.96 33.50
CA GLN A 70 -9.56 10.38 33.45
C GLN A 70 -11.09 10.56 33.53
N ARG A 71 -11.81 9.72 32.79
CA ARG A 71 -13.28 9.75 32.73
C ARG A 71 -13.94 9.25 34.02
N GLU A 72 -13.36 8.23 34.65
CA GLU A 72 -13.81 7.61 35.89
C GLU A 72 -13.45 8.45 37.13
N GLY A 73 -12.61 9.48 36.99
CA GLY A 73 -12.23 10.40 38.07
C GLY A 73 -11.18 9.87 39.03
N PHE A 74 -10.62 8.67 38.79
CA PHE A 74 -9.55 8.08 39.60
C PHE A 74 -8.34 9.00 39.75
N LEU A 75 -7.90 9.64 38.66
CA LEU A 75 -6.76 10.56 38.69
C LEU A 75 -7.01 11.79 39.56
N ALA A 76 -8.26 12.26 39.64
CA ALA A 76 -8.63 13.37 40.51
C ALA A 76 -8.54 12.94 41.98
N VAL A 77 -9.09 11.78 42.34
CA VAL A 77 -8.99 11.23 43.70
C VAL A 77 -7.54 10.98 44.09
N GLN A 78 -6.75 10.35 43.21
CA GLN A 78 -5.33 10.09 43.45
C GLN A 78 -4.58 11.41 43.72
N HIS A 79 -4.77 12.42 42.88
CA HIS A 79 -4.13 13.73 43.07
C HIS A 79 -4.47 14.36 44.43
N HIS A 80 -5.73 14.31 44.86
CA HIS A 80 -6.15 14.92 46.13
C HIS A 80 -5.68 14.13 47.36
N VAL A 81 -5.68 12.79 47.30
CA VAL A 81 -5.15 11.95 48.38
C VAL A 81 -3.65 12.16 48.53
N ASP A 82 -2.90 12.12 47.42
CA ASP A 82 -1.46 12.36 47.43
C ASP A 82 -1.15 13.76 47.96
N ARG A 83 -1.93 14.77 47.55
CA ARG A 83 -1.80 16.14 48.04
C ARG A 83 -2.09 16.25 49.53
N ALA A 84 -3.11 15.57 50.04
CA ALA A 84 -3.44 15.54 51.47
C ALA A 84 -2.31 14.92 52.31
N ILE A 85 -1.74 13.80 51.85
CA ILE A 85 -0.59 13.13 52.49
C ILE A 85 0.62 14.07 52.49
N MET A 86 0.91 14.72 51.37
CA MET A 86 2.00 15.72 51.28
C MET A 86 1.80 16.88 52.25
N TYR A 87 0.58 17.41 52.39
CA TYR A 87 0.28 18.49 53.35
C TYR A 87 0.43 18.07 54.82
N TYR A 88 0.11 16.81 55.13
CA TYR A 88 0.24 16.26 56.47
C TYR A 88 1.70 16.18 56.92
N HIS A 89 2.58 15.69 56.04
CA HIS A 89 4.01 15.54 56.34
C HIS A 89 4.86 16.79 56.09
N ALA A 90 4.31 17.83 55.46
CA ALA A 90 5.04 19.06 55.16
C ALA A 90 5.14 20.02 56.36
N ASN A 91 6.34 20.59 56.56
CA ASN A 91 6.56 21.74 57.47
C ASN A 91 5.85 23.01 56.94
N GLU A 92 5.72 24.06 57.76
CA GLU A 92 5.03 25.32 57.36
C GLU A 92 5.54 25.91 56.04
N THR A 93 6.85 25.86 55.81
CA THR A 93 7.49 26.28 54.55
C THR A 93 7.12 25.37 53.37
N GLY A 94 7.01 24.07 53.59
CA GLY A 94 6.58 23.09 52.58
C GLY A 94 5.11 23.26 52.19
N ARG A 95 4.23 23.61 53.14
CA ARG A 95 2.81 23.91 52.85
C ARG A 95 2.64 25.15 51.98
N ALA A 96 3.46 26.18 52.21
CA ALA A 96 3.48 27.37 51.38
C ALA A 96 3.92 27.07 49.93
N LEU A 97 4.90 26.18 49.74
CA LEU A 97 5.33 25.73 48.41
C LEU A 97 4.26 24.89 47.70
N LEU A 98 3.64 23.92 48.40
CA LEU A 98 2.58 23.06 47.84
C LEU A 98 1.32 23.84 47.42
N ARG A 99 1.09 25.04 47.97
CA ARG A 99 0.00 25.92 47.55
C ARG A 99 0.23 26.51 46.15
N ASN A 100 1.49 26.66 45.73
CA ASN A 100 1.87 27.31 44.47
C ASN A 100 2.25 26.31 43.36
N ILE A 101 2.18 25.01 43.62
CA ILE A 101 2.45 23.98 42.62
C ILE A 101 1.13 23.61 41.93
N ASP A 102 1.09 23.83 40.62
CA ASP A 102 0.02 23.34 39.74
C ASP A 102 0.51 22.10 38.99
N VAL A 103 -0.30 21.03 39.00
CA VAL A 103 0.06 19.75 38.39
C VAL A 103 -0.86 19.50 37.21
N SER A 104 -0.30 19.57 36.00
CA SER A 104 -1.02 19.26 34.77
C SER A 104 -0.60 17.92 34.20
N ILE A 105 -1.54 17.25 33.53
CA ILE A 105 -1.31 15.97 32.87
C ILE A 105 -1.28 16.20 31.36
N GLN A 106 -0.17 15.83 30.72
CA GLN A 106 -0.03 15.87 29.28
C GLN A 106 0.40 14.49 28.76
N ARG A 107 -0.20 14.06 27.64
CA ARG A 107 0.25 12.84 26.95
C ARG A 107 1.49 13.15 26.13
N PHE A 108 2.42 12.21 26.12
CA PHE A 108 3.54 12.29 25.20
C PHE A 108 3.02 12.22 23.74
N PRO A 109 3.48 13.12 22.85
CA PRO A 109 3.13 13.03 21.44
C PRO A 109 3.74 11.76 20.85
N PHE A 110 2.92 10.97 20.17
CA PHE A 110 3.38 9.82 19.39
C PHE A 110 3.53 10.24 17.93
N PRO A 111 4.58 9.76 17.22
CA PRO A 111 4.74 10.05 15.80
C PRO A 111 3.55 9.51 14.99
N PRO A 112 3.30 10.07 13.79
CA PRO A 112 2.28 9.55 12.91
C PRO A 112 2.58 8.08 12.58
N TYR A 113 1.64 7.19 12.86
CA TYR A 113 1.73 5.77 12.55
C TYR A 113 0.53 5.36 11.69
N VAL A 114 0.77 4.51 10.71
CA VAL A 114 -0.28 3.93 9.87
C VAL A 114 -0.61 2.56 10.45
N ASN A 115 -1.79 2.45 11.06
CA ASN A 115 -2.30 1.16 11.52
C ASN A 115 -2.94 0.42 10.34
N ASP A 116 -2.16 -0.39 9.65
CA ASP A 116 -2.65 -1.24 8.58
C ASP A 116 -2.54 -2.72 8.98
N LEU A 117 -3.70 -3.33 9.23
CA LEU A 117 -3.82 -4.78 9.49
C LEU A 117 -3.26 -5.62 8.34
N PHE A 118 -3.22 -5.07 7.14
CA PHE A 118 -2.64 -5.72 5.96
C PHE A 118 -1.11 -5.87 6.07
N ILE A 119 -0.40 -4.93 6.68
CA ILE A 119 1.06 -5.02 6.89
C ILE A 119 1.36 -6.22 7.79
N LEU A 120 0.58 -6.42 8.85
CA LEU A 120 0.71 -7.55 9.75
C LEU A 120 0.37 -8.88 9.05
N ALA A 121 -0.62 -8.87 8.14
CA ALA A 121 -0.97 -10.04 7.34
C ALA A 121 0.13 -10.40 6.32
N ILE A 122 0.69 -9.41 5.61
CA ILE A 122 1.82 -9.59 4.69
C ILE A 122 3.02 -10.15 5.43
N GLN A 123 3.38 -9.60 6.58
CA GLN A 123 4.58 -10.00 7.32
C GLN A 123 4.55 -11.50 7.71
N ASN A 124 3.36 -12.04 7.99
CA ASN A 124 3.19 -13.44 8.35
C ASN A 124 2.93 -14.37 7.15
N GLN A 125 2.28 -13.89 6.08
CA GLN A 125 1.87 -14.74 4.96
C GLN A 125 2.80 -14.71 3.75
N LEU A 126 3.53 -13.61 3.53
CA LEU A 126 4.43 -13.45 2.40
C LEU A 126 5.57 -14.50 2.40
N PRO A 127 6.22 -14.83 3.53
CA PRO A 127 7.24 -15.87 3.56
C PRO A 127 6.71 -17.25 3.18
N LEU A 128 5.48 -17.57 3.59
CA LEU A 128 4.83 -18.85 3.26
C LEU A 128 4.49 -18.94 1.78
N LEU A 129 4.00 -17.85 1.20
CA LEU A 129 3.65 -17.80 -0.23
C LEU A 129 4.88 -17.89 -1.13
N LEU A 130 5.98 -17.21 -0.76
CA LEU A 130 7.27 -17.35 -1.44
C LEU A 130 7.85 -18.75 -1.29
N MET A 131 7.78 -19.35 -0.10
CA MET A 131 8.20 -20.74 0.09
C MET A 131 7.43 -21.68 -0.85
N LEU A 132 6.12 -21.49 -0.97
CA LEU A 132 5.27 -22.33 -1.81
C LEU A 132 5.58 -22.16 -3.30
N SER A 133 5.82 -20.93 -3.75
CA SER A 133 6.18 -20.66 -5.15
C SER A 133 7.54 -21.26 -5.51
N PHE A 134 8.53 -21.14 -4.62
CA PHE A 134 9.86 -21.71 -4.85
C PHE A 134 9.92 -23.22 -4.67
N THR A 135 8.99 -23.84 -3.94
CA THR A 135 8.95 -25.29 -3.76
C THR A 135 8.80 -26.03 -5.10
N TYR A 136 7.97 -25.52 -6.02
CA TYR A 136 7.85 -26.12 -7.35
C TYR A 136 9.13 -25.98 -8.17
N THR A 137 9.79 -24.81 -8.12
CA THR A 137 11.04 -24.57 -8.85
C THR A 137 12.18 -25.46 -8.32
N SER A 138 12.29 -25.64 -7.00
CA SER A 138 13.29 -26.50 -6.38
C SER A 138 13.05 -27.98 -6.70
N LEU A 139 11.80 -28.45 -6.64
CA LEU A 139 11.42 -29.80 -7.07
C LEU A 139 11.71 -30.05 -8.55
N SER A 140 11.48 -29.06 -9.41
CA SER A 140 11.75 -29.16 -10.85
C SER A 140 13.25 -29.25 -11.14
N ILE A 141 14.08 -28.46 -10.45
CA ILE A 141 15.54 -28.53 -10.56
C ILE A 141 16.07 -29.88 -10.04
N VAL A 142 15.59 -30.33 -8.87
CA VAL A 142 15.98 -31.64 -8.32
C VAL A 142 15.60 -32.76 -9.28
N ARG A 143 14.38 -32.74 -9.85
CA ARG A 143 13.95 -33.73 -10.84
C ARG A 143 14.82 -33.70 -12.10
N ALA A 144 15.17 -32.52 -12.61
CA ALA A 144 16.06 -32.39 -13.76
C ALA A 144 17.45 -32.97 -13.48
N LEU A 145 18.04 -32.66 -12.31
CA LEU A 145 19.35 -33.18 -11.89
C LEU A 145 19.34 -34.70 -11.66
N VAL A 146 18.24 -35.25 -11.12
CA VAL A 146 18.08 -36.69 -10.93
C VAL A 146 17.91 -37.40 -12.27
N LEU A 147 17.08 -36.87 -13.17
CA LEU A 147 16.92 -37.40 -14.54
C LEU A 147 18.25 -37.39 -15.32
N GLU A 148 19.06 -36.35 -15.15
CA GLU A 148 20.39 -36.27 -15.76
C GLU A 148 21.35 -37.34 -15.22
N LYS A 149 21.31 -37.58 -13.90
CA LYS A 149 22.07 -38.65 -13.24
C LYS A 149 21.60 -40.04 -13.67
N GLU A 150 20.29 -40.28 -13.72
CA GLU A 150 19.67 -41.55 -14.14
C GLU A 150 20.06 -41.90 -15.58
N ARG A 151 20.03 -40.92 -16.48
CA ARG A 151 20.40 -41.11 -17.89
C ARG A 151 21.91 -41.11 -18.14
N LYS A 152 22.73 -41.02 -17.08
CA LYS A 152 24.22 -40.96 -17.15
C LYS A 152 24.73 -39.93 -18.16
N LEU A 153 24.03 -38.82 -18.33
CA LEU A 153 24.36 -37.81 -19.36
C LEU A 153 25.66 -37.05 -19.06
N LYS A 154 26.20 -37.18 -17.83
CA LYS A 154 27.45 -36.54 -17.38
C LYS A 154 28.73 -36.92 -18.14
N VAL A 155 28.73 -37.92 -19.02
CA VAL A 155 29.95 -38.37 -19.74
C VAL A 155 30.02 -37.92 -21.20
N SER A 156 28.96 -37.32 -21.75
CA SER A 156 29.06 -36.65 -23.05
C SER A 156 29.28 -35.16 -22.78
N GLY A 157 30.29 -34.52 -23.41
CA GLY A 157 30.56 -33.07 -23.36
C GLY A 157 29.47 -32.21 -24.02
N GLN A 158 28.23 -32.55 -23.70
CA GLN A 158 27.00 -32.37 -24.46
C GLN A 158 25.89 -32.15 -23.41
N GLY A 159 26.11 -31.20 -22.49
CA GLY A 159 25.18 -30.89 -21.40
C GLY A 159 24.18 -29.77 -21.71
N ALA A 160 24.25 -29.11 -22.87
CA ALA A 160 23.26 -28.09 -23.21
C ALA A 160 21.91 -28.73 -23.57
N VAL A 161 20.83 -28.19 -23.01
CA VAL A 161 19.44 -28.59 -23.36
C VAL A 161 19.09 -28.15 -24.79
N LEU A 162 19.74 -27.10 -25.28
CA LEU A 162 19.65 -26.57 -26.66
C LEU A 162 21.06 -26.55 -27.25
N LYS A 163 21.51 -27.63 -27.90
CA LYS A 163 22.83 -27.73 -28.56
C LYS A 163 22.78 -27.31 -30.01
N LEU A 164 21.68 -27.65 -30.69
CA LEU A 164 21.54 -27.46 -32.12
C LEU A 164 20.92 -26.10 -32.45
N SER A 165 20.20 -25.52 -31.49
CA SER A 165 19.57 -24.21 -31.65
C SER A 165 20.58 -23.06 -31.58
N ASP A 166 20.41 -22.05 -32.43
CA ASP A 166 21.27 -20.86 -32.48
C ASP A 166 21.12 -20.03 -31.18
N PRO A 167 22.21 -19.78 -30.42
CA PRO A 167 22.15 -19.01 -29.17
C PRO A 167 21.63 -17.57 -29.35
N THR A 168 21.91 -16.95 -30.50
CA THR A 168 21.45 -15.58 -30.79
C THR A 168 19.95 -15.52 -31.01
N LEU A 169 19.37 -16.57 -31.61
CA LEU A 169 17.93 -16.70 -31.79
C LEU A 169 17.22 -16.88 -30.45
N VAL A 170 17.74 -17.76 -29.59
CA VAL A 170 17.21 -17.97 -28.23
C VAL A 170 17.30 -16.67 -27.42
N PHE A 171 18.40 -15.94 -27.52
CA PHE A 171 18.55 -14.63 -26.88
C PHE A 171 17.53 -13.61 -27.39
N CYS A 172 17.34 -13.50 -28.71
CA CYS A 172 16.35 -12.60 -29.30
C CYS A 172 14.93 -12.93 -28.84
N TYR A 173 14.59 -14.23 -28.78
CA TYR A 173 13.31 -14.69 -28.26
C TYR A 173 13.09 -14.28 -26.80
N LEU A 174 14.08 -14.51 -25.92
CA LEU A 174 14.00 -14.11 -24.51
C LEU A 174 13.94 -12.59 -24.34
N MET A 175 14.59 -11.83 -25.22
CA MET A 175 14.52 -10.37 -25.24
C MET A 175 13.11 -9.89 -25.59
N VAL A 176 12.49 -10.44 -26.63
CA VAL A 176 11.11 -10.14 -27.02
C VAL A 176 10.13 -10.50 -25.88
N PHE A 177 10.32 -11.65 -25.24
CA PHE A 177 9.54 -12.04 -24.07
C PHE A 177 9.72 -11.07 -22.89
N SER A 178 10.94 -10.59 -22.65
CA SER A 178 11.21 -9.61 -21.60
C SER A 178 10.49 -8.28 -21.85
N ILE A 179 10.53 -7.79 -23.09
CA ILE A 179 9.79 -6.58 -23.50
C ILE A 179 8.29 -6.76 -23.25
N SER A 180 7.73 -7.88 -23.69
CA SER A 180 6.31 -8.21 -23.50
C SER A 180 5.93 -8.30 -22.01
N THR A 181 6.78 -8.91 -21.18
CA THR A 181 6.58 -9.00 -19.72
C THR A 181 6.63 -7.64 -19.02
N ILE A 182 7.52 -6.75 -19.46
CA ILE A 182 7.58 -5.37 -18.96
C ILE A 182 6.30 -4.62 -19.33
N SER A 183 5.85 -4.71 -20.59
CA SER A 183 4.59 -4.09 -21.03
C SER A 183 3.37 -4.64 -20.27
N PHE A 184 3.33 -5.94 -19.97
CA PHE A 184 2.29 -6.53 -19.12
C PHE A 184 2.32 -5.96 -17.71
N SER A 185 3.52 -5.84 -17.12
CA SER A 185 3.68 -5.29 -15.76
C SER A 185 3.24 -3.83 -15.70
N PHE A 186 3.55 -3.04 -16.73
CA PHE A 186 3.09 -1.67 -16.87
C PHE A 186 1.56 -1.57 -16.96
N MET A 187 0.94 -2.38 -17.83
CA MET A 187 -0.53 -2.45 -17.95
C MET A 187 -1.19 -2.83 -16.63
N ILE A 188 -0.64 -3.77 -15.86
CA ILE A 188 -1.21 -4.13 -14.56
C ILE A 188 -1.05 -2.97 -13.56
N SER A 189 0.10 -2.29 -13.56
CA SER A 189 0.35 -1.15 -12.68
C SER A 189 -0.66 -0.02 -12.87
N SER A 190 -1.11 0.24 -14.11
CA SER A 190 -2.05 1.33 -14.40
C SER A 190 -3.43 1.14 -13.76
N PHE A 191 -3.84 -0.09 -13.41
CA PHE A 191 -5.14 -0.35 -12.76
C PHE A 191 -5.15 -0.11 -11.25
N PHE A 192 -3.98 0.05 -10.60
CA PHE A 192 -3.88 0.13 -9.15
C PHE A 192 -3.28 1.45 -8.68
N SER A 193 -4.01 2.19 -7.86
CA SER A 193 -3.50 3.41 -7.21
C SER A 193 -2.58 3.14 -6.02
N LYS A 194 -2.65 1.94 -5.42
CA LYS A 194 -1.87 1.56 -4.22
C LYS A 194 -0.83 0.49 -4.55
N ALA A 195 0.45 0.80 -4.35
CA ALA A 195 1.58 -0.08 -4.67
C ALA A 195 1.50 -1.47 -4.02
N ASN A 196 1.08 -1.56 -2.75
CA ASN A 196 1.01 -2.85 -2.04
C ASN A 196 -0.08 -3.79 -2.59
N ILE A 197 -1.22 -3.22 -3.02
CA ILE A 197 -2.30 -3.99 -3.65
C ILE A 197 -1.89 -4.41 -5.06
N ALA A 198 -1.22 -3.51 -5.79
CA ALA A 198 -0.68 -3.77 -7.12
C ALA A 198 0.33 -4.91 -7.12
N ALA A 199 1.28 -4.92 -6.17
CA ALA A 199 2.30 -5.96 -6.08
C ALA A 199 1.72 -7.34 -5.78
N ALA A 200 0.79 -7.44 -4.81
CA ALA A 200 0.13 -8.70 -4.48
C ALA A 200 -0.72 -9.21 -5.65
N THR A 201 -1.59 -8.35 -6.20
CA THR A 201 -2.51 -8.73 -7.27
C THR A 201 -1.80 -8.99 -8.59
N GLY A 202 -0.75 -8.22 -8.92
CA GLY A 202 0.04 -8.40 -10.13
C GLY A 202 0.80 -9.73 -10.15
N GLY A 203 1.36 -10.15 -9.01
CA GLY A 203 1.98 -11.47 -8.88
C GLY A 203 0.96 -12.61 -9.10
N PHE A 204 -0.25 -12.47 -8.52
CA PHE A 204 -1.32 -13.44 -8.77
C PHE A 204 -1.76 -13.47 -10.24
N LEU A 205 -2.03 -12.31 -10.84
CA LEU A 205 -2.46 -12.22 -12.24
C LEU A 205 -1.40 -12.82 -13.19
N TYR A 206 -0.13 -12.59 -12.93
CA TYR A 206 0.96 -13.22 -13.68
C TYR A 206 0.91 -14.74 -13.57
N PHE A 207 0.74 -15.30 -12.36
CA PHE A 207 0.59 -16.75 -12.18
C PHE A 207 -0.64 -17.31 -12.89
N PHE A 208 -1.80 -16.66 -12.75
CA PHE A 208 -3.05 -17.09 -13.38
C PHE A 208 -2.97 -17.08 -14.91
N SER A 209 -2.24 -16.12 -15.48
CA SER A 209 -2.04 -16.06 -16.94
C SER A 209 -1.22 -17.22 -17.51
N TYR A 210 -0.52 -18.00 -16.67
CA TYR A 210 0.17 -19.23 -17.10
C TYR A 210 -0.73 -20.48 -17.07
N ILE A 211 -1.81 -20.47 -16.29
CA ILE A 211 -2.74 -21.63 -16.14
C ILE A 211 -3.28 -22.16 -17.48
N PRO A 212 -3.69 -21.33 -18.45
CA PRO A 212 -4.21 -21.82 -19.73
C PRO A 212 -3.24 -22.77 -20.45
N TYR A 213 -1.92 -22.56 -20.33
CA TYR A 213 -0.92 -23.40 -20.98
C TYR A 213 -0.96 -24.86 -20.49
N PHE A 214 -1.28 -25.10 -19.21
CA PHE A 214 -1.42 -26.47 -18.68
C PHE A 214 -2.52 -27.27 -19.39
N PHE A 215 -3.56 -26.61 -19.89
CA PHE A 215 -4.66 -27.25 -20.62
C PHE A 215 -4.39 -27.36 -22.12
N ILE A 216 -3.59 -26.43 -22.68
CA ILE A 216 -3.24 -26.38 -24.10
C ILE A 216 -2.15 -27.39 -24.43
N SER A 217 -1.11 -27.51 -23.60
CA SER A 217 0.04 -28.40 -23.84
C SER A 217 -0.34 -29.85 -24.18
N PRO A 218 -1.21 -30.56 -23.42
CA PRO A 218 -1.59 -31.94 -23.75
C PRO A 218 -2.53 -32.06 -24.96
N ARG A 219 -3.13 -30.95 -25.40
CA ARG A 219 -4.06 -30.90 -26.54
C ARG A 219 -3.46 -30.18 -27.75
N TYR A 220 -2.16 -29.92 -27.74
CA TYR A 220 -1.48 -29.11 -28.74
C TYR A 220 -1.78 -29.54 -30.19
N ASP A 221 -1.84 -30.85 -30.45
CA ASP A 221 -2.10 -31.40 -31.78
C ASP A 221 -3.57 -31.30 -32.23
N MET A 222 -4.50 -31.15 -31.29
CA MET A 222 -5.95 -31.12 -31.55
C MET A 222 -6.49 -29.69 -31.71
N ILE A 223 -5.70 -28.68 -31.32
CA ILE A 223 -6.10 -27.27 -31.32
C ILE A 223 -5.85 -26.66 -32.70
N THR A 224 -6.79 -25.83 -33.16
CA THR A 224 -6.68 -25.16 -34.45
C THR A 224 -5.57 -24.09 -34.45
N HIS A 225 -5.03 -23.77 -35.61
CA HIS A 225 -3.95 -22.77 -35.75
C HIS A 225 -4.33 -21.40 -35.16
N SER A 226 -5.56 -20.94 -35.41
CA SER A 226 -6.07 -19.67 -34.87
C SER A 226 -6.18 -19.68 -33.34
N GLU A 227 -6.61 -20.80 -32.76
CA GLU A 227 -6.68 -20.94 -31.30
C GLU A 227 -5.29 -20.92 -30.66
N LYS A 228 -4.28 -21.51 -31.32
CA LYS A 228 -2.88 -21.41 -30.88
C LYS A 228 -2.40 -19.95 -30.90
N LEU A 229 -2.71 -19.21 -31.96
CA LEU A 229 -2.34 -17.80 -32.09
C LEU A 229 -3.02 -16.91 -31.05
N ILE A 230 -4.33 -17.07 -30.85
CA ILE A 230 -5.08 -16.31 -29.83
C ILE A 230 -4.56 -16.66 -28.43
N SER A 231 -4.23 -17.93 -28.17
CA SER A 231 -3.64 -18.33 -26.90
C SER A 231 -2.28 -17.67 -26.66
N CYS A 232 -1.52 -17.38 -27.72
CA CYS A 232 -0.24 -16.68 -27.61
C CYS A 232 -0.38 -15.18 -27.27
N LEU A 233 -1.59 -14.59 -27.36
CA LEU A 233 -1.84 -13.21 -26.93
C LEU A 233 -1.72 -13.02 -25.41
N ILE A 234 -1.74 -14.13 -24.68
CA ILE A 234 -1.35 -14.18 -23.28
C ILE A 234 0.14 -14.47 -23.29
N SER A 235 0.96 -13.47 -23.00
CA SER A 235 2.41 -13.56 -23.24
C SER A 235 3.11 -14.69 -22.46
N ASN A 236 2.56 -15.07 -21.30
CA ASN A 236 3.02 -16.26 -20.55
C ASN A 236 2.74 -17.58 -21.27
N VAL A 237 1.61 -17.68 -21.97
CA VAL A 237 1.28 -18.83 -22.83
C VAL A 237 2.10 -18.78 -24.12
N GLY A 238 2.28 -17.60 -24.71
CA GLY A 238 3.16 -17.39 -25.88
C GLY A 238 4.60 -17.83 -25.59
N MET A 239 5.14 -17.46 -24.42
CA MET A 239 6.45 -17.90 -23.96
C MET A 239 6.53 -19.44 -23.83
N ALA A 240 5.50 -20.05 -23.27
CA ALA A 240 5.48 -21.49 -23.05
C ALA A 240 5.37 -22.27 -24.38
N MET A 241 4.52 -21.80 -25.30
CA MET A 241 4.39 -22.37 -26.66
C MET A 241 5.67 -22.20 -27.48
N GLY A 242 6.35 -21.06 -27.40
CA GLY A 242 7.65 -20.86 -28.06
C GLY A 242 8.73 -21.77 -27.48
N ALA A 243 8.78 -21.95 -26.17
CA ALA A 243 9.69 -22.90 -25.52
C ALA A 243 9.39 -24.37 -25.94
N GLN A 244 8.11 -24.73 -26.08
CA GLN A 244 7.70 -26.03 -26.60
C GLN A 244 8.20 -26.24 -28.04
N LEU A 245 8.08 -25.22 -28.91
CA LEU A 245 8.61 -25.26 -30.28
C LEU A 245 10.14 -25.43 -30.32
N PHE A 246 10.89 -24.69 -29.48
CA PHE A 246 12.33 -24.89 -29.34
C PHE A 246 12.67 -26.34 -28.96
N GLY A 247 11.94 -26.92 -27.99
CA GLY A 247 12.10 -28.31 -27.59
C GLY A 247 11.78 -29.30 -28.71
N MET A 248 10.78 -29.02 -29.55
CA MET A 248 10.43 -29.88 -30.68
C MET A 248 11.45 -29.78 -31.84
N PHE A 249 11.98 -28.59 -32.14
CA PHE A 249 13.06 -28.42 -33.13
C PHE A 249 14.35 -29.12 -32.69
N GLU A 250 14.68 -29.03 -31.41
CA GLU A 250 15.82 -29.73 -30.81
C GLU A 250 15.61 -31.25 -30.82
N GLY A 251 14.40 -31.72 -30.49
CA GLY A 251 14.01 -33.13 -30.51
C GLY A 251 14.06 -33.77 -31.91
N LYS A 252 13.85 -32.98 -32.97
CA LYS A 252 14.01 -33.42 -34.37
C LYS A 252 15.46 -33.46 -34.86
N GLY A 253 16.39 -32.88 -34.10
CA GLY A 253 17.81 -32.86 -34.47
C GLY A 253 18.17 -31.82 -35.54
N THR A 254 17.30 -30.86 -35.85
CA THR A 254 17.66 -29.68 -36.67
C THR A 254 18.03 -28.48 -35.80
N GLY A 255 17.43 -28.36 -34.61
CA GLY A 255 17.54 -27.17 -33.77
C GLY A 255 16.79 -25.97 -34.38
N ALA A 256 16.54 -24.95 -33.56
CA ALA A 256 15.95 -23.69 -34.04
C ALA A 256 17.05 -22.79 -34.60
N GLN A 257 16.92 -22.36 -35.85
CA GLN A 257 17.88 -21.53 -36.57
C GLN A 257 17.14 -20.36 -37.25
N TRP A 258 17.85 -19.26 -37.51
CA TRP A 258 17.27 -18.11 -38.23
C TRP A 258 16.71 -18.48 -39.60
N SER A 259 17.33 -19.44 -40.28
CA SER A 259 16.90 -19.96 -41.59
C SER A 259 15.58 -20.73 -41.53
N ASN A 260 15.24 -21.34 -40.39
CA ASN A 260 14.09 -22.21 -40.21
C ASN A 260 12.96 -21.60 -39.37
N LEU A 261 13.07 -20.31 -39.04
CA LEU A 261 12.12 -19.57 -38.21
C LEU A 261 10.67 -19.58 -38.76
N MET A 262 10.56 -19.51 -40.08
CA MET A 262 9.30 -19.53 -40.83
C MET A 262 8.86 -20.93 -41.24
N THR A 263 9.68 -21.95 -40.99
CA THR A 263 9.30 -23.33 -41.29
C THR A 263 8.49 -23.91 -40.15
N PRO A 264 7.35 -24.56 -40.41
CA PRO A 264 6.60 -25.23 -39.38
C PRO A 264 7.39 -26.41 -38.82
N VAL A 265 7.21 -26.68 -37.53
CA VAL A 265 7.86 -27.83 -36.89
C VAL A 265 7.30 -29.13 -37.42
N SER A 266 5.97 -29.27 -37.52
CA SER A 266 5.31 -30.47 -38.04
C SER A 266 4.76 -30.21 -39.45
N VAL A 267 4.73 -31.24 -40.29
CA VAL A 267 4.14 -31.13 -41.64
C VAL A 267 2.62 -30.93 -41.56
N ASP A 268 2.01 -31.37 -40.45
CA ASP A 268 0.58 -31.29 -40.19
C ASP A 268 0.15 -30.00 -39.46
N ASP A 269 1.10 -29.14 -39.05
CA ASP A 269 0.81 -27.93 -38.26
C ASP A 269 1.51 -26.70 -38.85
N ASN A 270 0.74 -25.69 -39.26
CA ASN A 270 1.27 -24.45 -39.87
C ASN A 270 1.80 -23.42 -38.84
N PHE A 271 1.96 -23.84 -37.58
CA PHE A 271 2.41 -22.98 -36.49
C PHE A 271 3.95 -22.85 -36.48
N THR A 272 4.44 -21.62 -36.53
CA THR A 272 5.88 -21.33 -36.69
C THR A 272 6.44 -20.50 -35.53
N LEU A 273 7.76 -20.60 -35.29
CA LEU A 273 8.43 -19.81 -34.25
C LEU A 273 8.34 -18.31 -34.54
N CYS A 274 8.38 -17.92 -35.83
CA CYS A 274 8.20 -16.53 -36.23
C CYS A 274 6.83 -15.98 -35.83
N GLN A 275 5.77 -16.77 -35.96
CA GLN A 275 4.42 -16.37 -35.57
C GLN A 275 4.35 -16.12 -34.06
N VAL A 276 4.97 -16.96 -33.24
CA VAL A 276 5.03 -16.75 -31.78
C VAL A 276 5.78 -15.48 -31.43
N MET A 277 6.96 -15.25 -32.02
CA MET A 277 7.73 -14.02 -31.78
C MET A 277 6.96 -12.77 -32.23
N GLY A 278 6.27 -12.86 -33.37
CA GLY A 278 5.41 -11.79 -33.87
C GLY A 278 4.22 -11.49 -32.94
N MET A 279 3.59 -12.53 -32.39
CA MET A 279 2.49 -12.37 -31.42
C MET A 279 2.98 -11.79 -30.09
N LEU A 280 4.15 -12.18 -29.59
CA LEU A 280 4.72 -11.57 -28.37
C LEU A 280 5.05 -10.08 -28.55
N LEU A 281 5.50 -9.67 -29.74
CA LEU A 281 5.68 -8.27 -30.07
C LEU A 281 4.33 -7.54 -30.17
N LEU A 282 3.33 -8.16 -30.79
CA LEU A 282 1.97 -7.62 -30.82
C LEU A 282 1.43 -7.40 -29.40
N ASP A 283 1.62 -8.36 -28.49
CA ASP A 283 1.23 -8.24 -27.08
C ASP A 283 1.88 -7.04 -26.41
N SER A 284 3.18 -6.84 -26.64
CA SER A 284 3.90 -5.72 -26.04
C SER A 284 3.27 -4.37 -26.44
N VAL A 285 2.87 -4.23 -27.70
CA VAL A 285 2.19 -3.03 -28.21
C VAL A 285 0.79 -2.92 -27.63
N LEU A 286 0.01 -4.01 -27.61
CA LEU A 286 -1.34 -4.03 -27.08
C LEU A 286 -1.38 -3.67 -25.58
N TYR A 287 -0.51 -4.27 -24.78
CA TYR A 287 -0.43 -3.97 -23.34
C TYR A 287 0.04 -2.54 -23.08
N SER A 288 0.98 -2.01 -23.87
CA SER A 288 1.38 -0.60 -23.77
C SER A 288 0.24 0.35 -24.14
N ILE A 289 -0.56 0.04 -25.18
CA ILE A 289 -1.75 0.84 -25.54
C ILE A 289 -2.80 0.80 -24.43
N ILE A 290 -3.07 -0.38 -23.86
CA ILE A 290 -4.04 -0.51 -22.76
C ILE A 290 -3.55 0.24 -21.53
N GLY A 291 -2.28 0.09 -21.16
CA GLY A 291 -1.70 0.82 -20.03
C GLY A 291 -1.82 2.33 -20.21
N TRP A 292 -1.42 2.84 -21.38
CA TRP A 292 -1.56 4.25 -21.73
C TRP A 292 -3.03 4.73 -21.70
N TYR A 293 -3.96 3.95 -22.22
CA TYR A 293 -5.39 4.26 -22.20
C TYR A 293 -5.94 4.32 -20.76
N VAL A 294 -5.55 3.39 -19.90
CA VAL A 294 -6.03 3.33 -18.52
C VAL A 294 -5.48 4.51 -17.70
N GLU A 295 -4.20 4.84 -17.85
CA GLU A 295 -3.59 5.99 -17.15
C GLU A 295 -4.23 7.32 -17.53
N THR A 296 -4.65 7.49 -18.79
CA THR A 296 -5.27 8.72 -19.27
C THR A 296 -6.74 8.85 -18.83
N VAL A 297 -7.48 7.75 -18.79
CA VAL A 297 -8.91 7.75 -18.41
C VAL A 297 -9.10 7.72 -16.89
N MET A 298 -8.27 6.99 -16.16
CA MET A 298 -8.32 6.85 -14.71
C MET A 298 -6.95 7.19 -14.09
N PRO A 299 -6.54 8.46 -14.11
CA PRO A 299 -5.40 8.88 -13.33
C PRO A 299 -5.70 8.64 -11.85
N GLY A 300 -4.71 8.13 -11.12
CA GLY A 300 -4.83 7.90 -9.67
C GLY A 300 -5.06 9.19 -8.87
N ASP A 301 -4.73 9.17 -7.59
CA ASP A 301 -5.10 10.21 -6.61
C ASP A 301 -4.70 11.67 -6.95
N TYR A 302 -3.84 11.89 -7.96
CA TYR A 302 -3.24 13.20 -8.29
C TYR A 302 -3.39 13.64 -9.76
N GLY A 303 -4.16 12.95 -10.62
CA GLY A 303 -4.35 13.40 -12.01
C GLY A 303 -5.80 13.69 -12.38
N VAL A 304 -5.99 14.47 -13.46
CA VAL A 304 -7.32 14.89 -13.93
C VAL A 304 -7.83 13.87 -14.97
N PRO A 305 -8.96 13.16 -14.71
CA PRO A 305 -9.46 12.11 -15.60
C PRO A 305 -9.95 12.69 -16.93
N GLN A 306 -9.46 12.14 -18.05
CA GLN A 306 -9.97 12.47 -19.37
C GLN A 306 -11.19 11.60 -19.71
N PRO A 307 -12.14 12.10 -20.51
CA PRO A 307 -13.30 11.31 -20.94
C PRO A 307 -12.88 10.11 -21.81
N TRP A 308 -13.61 9.00 -21.71
CA TRP A 308 -13.29 7.73 -22.40
C TRP A 308 -13.12 7.82 -23.93
N TYR A 309 -13.74 8.82 -24.57
CA TYR A 309 -13.66 9.07 -26.03
C TYR A 309 -12.58 10.09 -26.42
N PHE A 310 -11.68 10.43 -25.50
CA PHE A 310 -10.61 11.43 -25.68
C PHE A 310 -9.72 11.21 -26.91
N PHE A 311 -9.45 9.96 -27.28
CA PHE A 311 -8.65 9.63 -28.48
C PHE A 311 -9.33 10.07 -29.80
N ILE A 312 -10.64 10.37 -29.79
CA ILE A 312 -11.40 10.86 -30.94
C ILE A 312 -11.41 12.39 -31.00
N LEU A 313 -11.06 13.08 -29.91
CA LEU A 313 -11.12 14.54 -29.85
C LEU A 313 -9.99 15.16 -30.68
N PRO A 314 -10.29 15.96 -31.71
CA PRO A 314 -9.27 16.66 -32.49
C PRO A 314 -8.43 17.62 -31.64
N SER A 315 -9.00 18.14 -30.54
CA SER A 315 -8.32 19.01 -29.58
C SER A 315 -7.23 18.32 -28.77
N TYR A 316 -7.23 16.99 -28.69
CA TYR A 316 -6.15 16.24 -28.03
C TYR A 316 -4.92 16.12 -28.92
N TRP A 317 -5.12 15.78 -30.20
CA TRP A 317 -4.03 15.60 -31.17
C TRP A 317 -3.52 16.93 -31.74
N CYS A 318 -4.41 17.91 -31.86
CA CYS A 318 -4.09 19.25 -32.32
C CYS A 318 -4.19 20.17 -31.10
N GLY A 319 -3.10 20.24 -30.34
CA GLY A 319 -2.96 21.24 -29.29
C GLY A 319 -3.18 22.61 -29.91
N THR A 320 -4.17 23.35 -29.43
CA THR A 320 -4.38 24.72 -29.85
C THR A 320 -3.10 25.50 -29.54
N PRO A 321 -2.41 26.10 -30.53
CA PRO A 321 -1.24 26.90 -30.23
C PRO A 321 -1.76 28.21 -29.64
N ARG A 322 -1.62 28.39 -28.33
CA ARG A 322 -1.71 29.73 -27.75
C ARG A 322 -0.39 30.42 -28.11
N ASN A 323 -0.37 30.99 -29.31
CA ASN A 323 0.82 31.57 -29.92
C ASN A 323 1.48 32.59 -29.01
N ALA A 324 2.81 32.51 -29.02
CA ALA A 324 3.73 33.54 -28.64
C ALA A 324 3.33 34.92 -29.20
N GLU A 325 2.87 35.80 -28.33
CA GLU A 325 3.08 37.25 -28.45
C GLU A 325 3.67 37.74 -27.13
N VAL A 326 4.91 37.33 -26.86
CA VAL A 326 5.78 37.98 -25.88
C VAL A 326 7.15 38.13 -26.53
N ILE A 327 7.26 39.08 -27.47
CA ILE A 327 8.51 39.79 -27.69
C ILE A 327 8.17 41.28 -27.61
N GLU A 328 8.76 41.91 -26.60
CA GLU A 328 9.01 43.34 -26.44
C GLU A 328 7.78 44.26 -26.37
N LYS A 329 7.34 44.52 -25.13
CA LYS A 329 7.48 45.85 -24.52
C LYS A 329 7.73 45.72 -23.01
N GLU A 330 8.95 46.04 -22.59
CA GLU A 330 9.16 46.63 -21.27
C GLU A 330 8.31 47.90 -21.18
N ASP A 331 7.50 48.02 -20.13
CA ASP A 331 7.37 49.24 -19.32
C ASP A 331 6.36 48.98 -18.19
N ASP A 332 6.84 49.18 -16.95
CA ASP A 332 6.15 49.44 -15.69
C ASP A 332 4.73 48.87 -15.48
N GLU A 333 4.59 47.80 -14.67
CA GLU A 333 3.56 47.74 -13.59
C GLU A 333 3.65 46.44 -12.75
N ASP A 334 3.87 46.64 -11.44
CA ASP A 334 3.51 45.83 -10.26
C ASP A 334 3.87 44.31 -10.20
N PRO A 335 4.84 43.88 -9.36
CA PRO A 335 5.25 42.48 -9.22
C PRO A 335 4.18 41.53 -8.65
N GLU A 336 3.04 42.03 -8.16
CA GLU A 336 1.97 41.20 -7.61
C GLU A 336 1.12 40.49 -8.70
N LYS A 337 1.19 40.96 -9.95
CA LYS A 337 0.40 40.41 -11.08
C LYS A 337 1.08 39.22 -11.78
N ALA A 338 2.41 39.17 -11.74
CA ALA A 338 3.21 38.11 -12.36
C ALA A 338 3.06 36.73 -11.68
N LEU A 339 2.70 36.70 -10.39
CA LEU A 339 2.54 35.43 -9.65
C LEU A 339 1.18 34.73 -9.84
N ARG A 340 0.19 35.38 -10.47
CA ARG A 340 -1.18 34.83 -10.58
C ARG A 340 -1.43 33.96 -11.82
N GLY A 341 -0.48 33.86 -12.75
CA GLY A 341 -0.78 33.41 -14.11
C GLY A 341 -0.50 31.95 -14.47
N GLU A 342 0.34 31.22 -13.73
CA GLU A 342 0.85 29.93 -14.24
C GLU A 342 0.29 28.67 -13.57
N TYR A 343 -0.21 28.75 -12.32
CA TYR A 343 -0.64 27.56 -11.56
C TYR A 343 -1.91 27.76 -10.72
N LEU A 344 -2.59 28.90 -10.85
CA LEU A 344 -3.83 29.19 -10.13
C LEU A 344 -5.01 29.25 -11.09
N GLU A 345 -6.05 28.48 -10.78
CA GLU A 345 -7.36 28.56 -11.44
C GLU A 345 -7.98 29.95 -11.16
N GLU A 346 -8.53 30.60 -12.19
CA GLU A 346 -9.16 31.93 -12.04
C GLU A 346 -10.34 31.85 -11.06
N GLU A 347 -10.42 32.81 -10.13
CA GLU A 347 -11.52 32.86 -9.16
C GLU A 347 -12.87 32.98 -9.91
N PRO A 348 -13.87 32.13 -9.62
CA PRO A 348 -15.16 32.19 -10.28
C PRO A 348 -15.88 33.50 -9.92
N SER A 349 -16.20 34.30 -10.94
CA SER A 349 -16.79 35.64 -10.81
C SER A 349 -18.22 35.69 -10.26
N ASP A 350 -18.88 34.53 -10.15
CA ASP A 350 -20.31 34.44 -9.77
C ASP A 350 -20.54 34.03 -8.30
N LEU A 351 -19.47 33.83 -7.51
CA LEU A 351 -19.60 33.43 -6.10
C LEU A 351 -18.98 34.46 -5.16
N ILE A 352 -19.74 34.83 -4.13
CA ILE A 352 -19.26 35.70 -3.05
C ILE A 352 -18.35 34.85 -2.15
N PRO A 353 -17.04 35.18 -2.01
CA PRO A 353 -16.12 34.39 -1.21
C PRO A 353 -16.50 34.48 0.28
N GLY A 354 -16.79 33.33 0.90
CA GLY A 354 -17.18 33.25 2.32
C GLY A 354 -16.01 33.45 3.30
N VAL A 355 -14.79 33.08 2.92
CA VAL A 355 -13.57 33.27 3.72
C VAL A 355 -12.44 33.68 2.80
N ARG A 356 -11.75 34.79 3.11
CA ARG A 356 -10.60 35.28 2.36
C ARG A 356 -9.39 35.36 3.28
N ILE A 357 -8.41 34.48 3.05
CA ILE A 357 -7.16 34.48 3.80
C ILE A 357 -6.14 35.28 2.99
N LYS A 358 -5.57 36.33 3.59
CA LYS A 358 -4.50 37.15 2.99
C LYS A 358 -3.21 36.95 3.78
N HIS A 359 -2.07 36.99 3.09
CA HIS A 359 -0.71 36.95 3.67
C HIS A 359 -0.37 35.63 4.41
N LEU A 360 -0.60 34.49 3.77
CA LEU A 360 -0.13 33.22 4.31
C LEU A 360 1.40 33.15 4.15
N THR A 361 2.12 33.04 5.26
CA THR A 361 3.57 32.83 5.28
C THR A 361 3.87 31.44 5.84
N LYS A 362 4.87 30.76 5.27
CA LYS A 362 5.29 29.43 5.69
C LYS A 362 6.66 29.54 6.37
N ASP A 363 6.67 29.45 7.69
CA ASP A 363 7.93 29.36 8.44
C ASP A 363 8.46 27.92 8.40
N CYS A 364 9.55 27.73 7.65
CA CYS A 364 10.30 26.48 7.66
C CYS A 364 11.29 26.50 8.83
N ILE A 365 10.98 25.77 9.90
CA ILE A 365 11.92 25.54 11.00
C ILE A 365 12.98 24.56 10.51
N SER A 366 14.22 25.02 10.25
CA SER A 366 15.35 24.12 10.04
C SER A 366 15.81 23.59 11.40
N THR A 367 15.42 22.38 11.75
CA THR A 367 16.11 21.62 12.80
C THR A 367 17.43 21.13 12.23
N HIS A 368 18.45 21.98 12.29
CA HIS A 368 19.84 21.52 12.24
C HIS A 368 20.17 20.93 13.62
N GLN A 369 20.44 19.63 13.64
CA GLN A 369 21.06 18.93 14.76
C GLN A 369 22.40 18.36 14.30
#